data_AF-A0A7S7TC34-F1
#
_entry.id   AF-A0A7S7TC34-F1
#
_cell.length_a   1.000
_cell.length_b   1.000
_cell.length_c   1.000
_cell.angle_alpha   90.00
_cell.angle_beta   90.00
_cell.angle_gamma   90.00
#
_symmetry.space_group_name_H-M   'P 1'
#
loop_
_entity.id
_entity.type
_entity.pdbx_description
1 polymer ?
#
loop_
_entity_poly.entity_id
_entity_poly.type
_entity_poly.pdbx_seq_one_letter_code
_entity_poly.pdbx_strand_id
1 'polypeptide(L)'
;MAERLAQWRGLTRGQKIKTLIETKGADHDDIEHTMPPGTDGVVDQIERYTSEQGVVVTIVIWVDDKRDRSIVNAFDELDGPIEKFVEAI
;
A
#
# COMPACT_ATOMS: atom_id res chain seq x y z
N MET A 1 -5.45 19.27 5.28
CA MET A 1 -4.12 18.94 5.85
C MET A 1 -4.15 17.47 6.21
N ALA A 2 -3.04 16.74 6.02
CA ALA A 2 -2.95 15.32 6.35
C ALA A 2 -2.32 15.14 7.74
N GLU A 3 -2.94 14.33 8.59
CA GLU A 3 -2.40 13.89 9.88
C GLU A 3 -1.76 12.51 9.70
N ARG A 4 -0.49 12.36 10.08
CA ARG A 4 0.18 11.06 10.06
C ARG A 4 -0.26 10.21 11.25
N LEU A 5 -0.75 9.01 10.97
CA LEU A 5 -1.16 8.04 11.98
C LEU A 5 -0.07 6.99 12.21
N ALA A 6 0.08 6.52 13.45
CA ALA A 6 0.98 5.42 13.78
C ALA A 6 0.43 4.06 13.33
N GLN A 7 -0.90 3.89 13.42
CA GLN A 7 -1.62 2.66 13.12
C GLN A 7 -3.03 2.95 12.62
N TRP A 8 -3.59 2.04 11.82
CA TRP A 8 -5.00 2.05 11.42
C TRP A 8 -5.43 0.65 10.96
N ARG A 9 -6.63 0.21 11.36
CA ARG A 9 -7.20 -1.12 10.98
C ARG A 9 -6.24 -2.31 11.18
N GLY A 10 -5.44 -2.28 12.26
CA GLY A 10 -4.46 -3.34 12.55
C GLY A 10 -3.17 -3.26 11.73
N LEU A 11 -3.05 -2.30 10.80
CA LEU A 11 -1.83 -1.98 10.08
C LEU A 11 -1.02 -0.93 10.83
N THR A 12 0.30 -1.11 10.82
CA THR A 12 1.28 -0.18 11.41
C THR A 12 2.29 0.23 10.35
N ARG A 13 2.80 1.46 10.44
CA ARG A 13 3.89 1.90 9.56
C ARG A 13 5.13 1.00 9.69
N GLY A 14 5.70 0.61 8.56
CA GLY A 14 6.82 -0.33 8.46
C GLY A 14 6.44 -1.80 8.57
N GLN A 15 5.15 -2.12 8.73
CA GLN A 15 4.68 -3.49 8.79
C GLN A 15 4.75 -4.15 7.42
N LYS A 16 5.20 -5.41 7.40
CA LYS A 16 5.17 -6.24 6.19
C LYS A 16 3.74 -6.66 5.91
N ILE A 17 3.39 -6.61 4.63
CA ILE A 17 2.07 -7.02 4.15
C ILE A 17 2.21 -7.91 2.95
N LYS A 18 1.13 -8.60 2.63
CA LYS A 18 0.89 -9.29 1.37
C LYS A 18 -0.27 -8.64 0.65
N THR A 19 -0.16 -8.43 -0.65
CA THR A 19 -1.30 -7.98 -1.46
C THR A 19 -2.29 -9.14 -1.64
N LEU A 20 -3.59 -8.86 -1.61
CA LEU A 20 -4.66 -9.85 -1.85
C LEU A 20 -5.26 -9.74 -3.25
N ILE A 21 -4.88 -8.69 -3.99
CA ILE A 21 -5.34 -8.41 -5.35
C ILE A 21 -4.15 -8.18 -6.29
N GLU A 22 -4.42 -8.22 -7.59
CA GLU A 22 -3.47 -7.74 -8.60
C GLU A 22 -3.27 -6.24 -8.40
N THR A 23 -2.01 -5.81 -8.41
CA THR A 23 -1.62 -4.41 -8.21
C THR A 23 -0.75 -3.96 -9.38
N LYS A 24 -0.92 -2.69 -9.78
CA LYS A 24 -0.20 -2.11 -10.93
C LYS A 24 0.38 -0.76 -10.55
N GLY A 25 1.51 -0.43 -11.16
CA GLY A 25 2.13 0.88 -10.99
C GLY A 25 3.42 0.98 -11.78
N ALA A 26 3.91 2.22 -11.93
CA ALA A 26 5.24 2.47 -12.46
C ALA A 26 6.28 2.42 -11.33
N ASP A 27 7.47 1.92 -11.64
CA ASP A 27 8.65 2.08 -10.78
C ASP A 27 9.32 3.46 -10.97
N HIS A 28 10.49 3.65 -10.39
CA HIS A 28 11.25 4.91 -10.49
C HIS A 28 11.89 5.16 -11.87
N ASP A 29 11.92 4.15 -12.74
CA ASP A 29 12.41 4.23 -14.12
C ASP A 29 11.23 4.41 -15.12
N ASP A 30 10.02 4.73 -14.62
CA ASP A 30 8.76 4.80 -15.37
C ASP A 30 8.38 3.49 -16.08
N ILE A 31 8.88 2.34 -15.59
CA ILE A 31 8.51 1.02 -16.13
C ILE A 31 7.24 0.55 -15.43
N GLU A 32 6.20 0.27 -16.21
CA GLU A 32 4.93 -0.25 -15.68
C GLU A 32 5.07 -1.73 -15.30
N HIS A 33 4.67 -2.06 -14.07
CA HIS A 33 4.67 -3.41 -13.52
C HIS A 33 3.25 -3.82 -13.13
N THR A 34 2.97 -5.11 -13.29
CA THR A 34 1.76 -5.77 -12.79
C THR A 34 2.17 -6.89 -11.85
N MET A 35 1.81 -6.77 -10.58
CA MET A 35 2.14 -7.73 -9.54
C MET A 35 0.93 -8.60 -9.22
N PRO A 36 1.09 -9.94 -9.18
CA PRO A 36 -0.01 -10.83 -8.85
C PRO A 36 -0.42 -10.70 -7.37
N PRO A 37 -1.62 -11.17 -6.99
CA PRO A 37 -1.98 -11.39 -5.59
C PRO A 37 -0.93 -12.25 -4.88
N GLY A 38 -0.71 -11.97 -3.59
CA GLY A 38 0.27 -12.64 -2.74
C GLY A 38 1.67 -12.04 -2.82
N THR A 39 1.84 -10.88 -3.47
CA THR A 39 3.12 -10.18 -3.55
C THR A 39 3.42 -9.47 -2.23
N ASP A 40 4.66 -9.60 -1.76
CA ASP A 40 5.11 -8.96 -0.52
C ASP A 40 5.29 -7.44 -0.69
N GLY A 41 4.97 -6.71 0.37
CA GLY A 41 5.14 -5.27 0.46
C GLY A 41 5.35 -4.78 1.88
N VAL A 42 5.36 -3.46 2.04
CA VAL A 42 5.45 -2.77 3.33
C VAL A 42 4.52 -1.57 3.37
N VAL A 43 3.95 -1.29 4.54
CA VAL A 43 3.22 -0.04 4.78
C VAL A 43 4.24 1.10 4.94
N ASP A 44 4.27 2.03 3.99
CA ASP A 44 5.17 3.20 4.08
C ASP A 44 4.57 4.28 4.99
N GLN A 45 3.32 4.66 4.73
CA GLN A 45 2.64 5.76 5.41
C GLN A 45 1.16 5.48 5.61
N ILE A 46 0.62 6.03 6.71
CA ILE A 46 -0.81 6.06 7.01
C ILE A 46 -1.16 7.51 7.31
N GLU A 47 -2.05 8.08 6.53
CA GLU A 47 -2.39 9.49 6.59
C GLU A 47 -3.90 9.69 6.66
N ARG A 48 -4.37 10.50 7.61
CA ARG A 48 -5.77 10.92 7.70
C ARG A 48 -5.93 12.28 7.04
N TYR A 49 -6.77 12.33 6.01
CA TYR A 49 -7.17 13.55 5.34
C TYR A 49 -8.50 14.06 5.92
N THR A 50 -8.68 15.37 5.91
CA THR A 50 -9.93 16.03 6.32
C THR A 50 -11.01 15.98 5.24
N SER A 51 -10.67 15.47 4.04
CA SER A 51 -11.58 15.24 2.92
C SER A 51 -12.33 13.92 3.06
N GLU A 52 -13.24 13.65 2.13
CA GLU A 52 -14.01 12.39 2.09
C GLU A 52 -13.16 11.13 1.87
N GLN A 53 -11.89 11.27 1.46
CA GLN A 53 -10.93 10.16 1.36
C GLN A 53 -10.66 9.48 2.71
N GLY A 54 -10.83 10.21 3.81
CA GLY A 54 -10.65 9.65 5.15
C GLY A 54 -9.20 9.25 5.42
N VAL A 55 -8.96 7.98 5.71
CA VAL A 55 -7.61 7.45 5.95
C VAL A 55 -7.06 6.77 4.70
N VAL A 56 -5.89 7.21 4.26
CA VAL A 56 -5.12 6.66 3.14
C VAL A 56 -3.95 5.85 3.69
N VAL A 57 -3.79 4.63 3.19
CA VAL A 57 -2.65 3.75 3.47
C VAL A 57 -1.81 3.63 2.21
N THR A 58 -0.57 4.10 2.27
CA THR A 58 0.41 3.95 1.20
C THR A 58 1.26 2.72 1.44
N ILE A 59 1.30 1.82 0.47
CA ILE A 59 2.11 0.62 0.48
C ILE A 59 3.16 0.66 -0.63
N VAL A 60 4.30 0.04 -0.36
CA VAL A 60 5.38 -0.18 -1.32
C VAL A 60 5.44 -1.68 -1.57
N ILE A 61 5.34 -2.09 -2.83
CA ILE A 61 5.31 -3.49 -3.26
C ILE A 61 6.57 -3.76 -4.07
N TRP A 62 7.30 -4.82 -3.73
CA TRP A 62 8.59 -5.13 -4.36
C TRP A 62 8.40 -5.85 -5.69
N VAL A 63 9.16 -5.48 -6.71
CA VAL A 63 9.14 -6.12 -8.02
C VAL A 63 10.20 -7.24 -8.07
N ASP A 64 9.83 -8.43 -8.55
CA ASP A 64 10.72 -9.58 -8.79
C ASP A 64 11.58 -10.06 -7.61
N ASP A 65 11.06 -10.05 -6.37
CA ASP A 65 11.79 -10.35 -5.13
C ASP A 65 13.03 -9.47 -4.88
N LYS A 66 13.30 -8.51 -5.76
CA LYS A 66 14.42 -7.59 -5.67
C LYS A 66 13.91 -6.29 -5.06
N ARG A 67 14.55 -5.88 -3.97
CA ARG A 67 14.23 -4.61 -3.28
C ARG A 67 14.75 -3.37 -3.99
N ASP A 68 15.31 -3.51 -5.19
CA ASP A 68 15.80 -2.39 -6.01
C ASP A 68 14.68 -1.74 -6.83
N ARG A 69 13.56 -2.44 -7.02
CA ARG A 69 12.39 -1.94 -7.75
C ARG A 69 11.13 -2.14 -6.94
N SER A 70 10.26 -1.13 -6.99
CA SER A 70 9.00 -1.16 -6.27
C SER A 70 7.96 -0.32 -6.95
N ILE A 71 6.71 -0.75 -6.87
CA ILE A 71 5.55 0.07 -7.17
C ILE A 71 4.96 0.63 -5.87
N VAL A 72 4.34 1.80 -5.96
CA VAL A 72 3.66 2.45 -4.84
C VAL A 72 2.17 2.48 -5.13
N ASN A 73 1.36 1.96 -4.21
CA ASN A 73 -0.09 2.04 -4.28
C ASN A 73 -0.63 2.67 -3.00
N ALA A 74 -1.71 3.42 -3.13
CA ALA A 74 -2.41 4.03 -2.02
C ALA A 74 -3.86 3.53 -2.03
N PHE A 75 -4.34 3.11 -0.87
CA PHE A 75 -5.71 2.68 -0.66
C PHE A 75 -6.37 3.60 0.35
N ASP A 76 -7.56 4.11 0.02
CA ASP A 76 -8.32 5.00 0.88
C ASP A 76 -9.66 4.39 1.32
N GLU A 77 -10.41 5.09 2.18
CA GLU A 77 -11.68 4.56 2.70
C GLU A 77 -12.78 4.44 1.62
N LEU A 78 -12.62 5.09 0.46
CA LEU A 78 -13.56 5.03 -0.66
C LEU A 78 -13.34 3.80 -1.55
N ASP A 79 -12.12 3.24 -1.58
CA ASP A 79 -11.83 1.96 -2.24
C ASP A 79 -12.56 0.79 -1.56
N GLY A 80 -12.81 0.93 -0.26
CA GLY A 80 -13.49 -0.06 0.58
C GLY A 80 -12.61 -0.56 1.73
N PRO A 81 -12.98 -1.69 2.37
CA PRO A 81 -12.21 -2.22 3.50
C PRO A 81 -10.79 -2.64 3.09
N ILE A 82 -9.78 -2.08 3.76
CA ILE A 82 -8.36 -2.31 3.47
C ILE A 82 -7.96 -3.80 3.54
N GLU A 83 -8.66 -4.57 4.37
CA GLU A 83 -8.48 -6.00 4.59
C GLU A 83 -8.87 -6.84 3.35
N LYS A 84 -9.51 -6.23 2.34
CA LYS A 84 -9.75 -6.87 1.04
C LYS A 84 -8.57 -6.73 0.08
N PHE A 85 -7.64 -5.81 0.36
CA PHE A 85 -6.54 -5.46 -0.53
C PHE A 85 -5.20 -5.92 0.01
N VAL A 86 -5.02 -5.91 1.33
CA VAL A 86 -3.76 -6.31 1.98
C VAL A 86 -3.99 -7.11 3.25
N GLU A 87 -3.05 -7.98 3.56
CA GLU A 87 -2.97 -8.77 4.79
C GLU A 87 -1.63 -8.54 5.49
N ALA A 88 -1.65 -8.38 6.81
CA ALA A 88 -0.46 -8.28 7.63
C ALA A 88 0.28 -9.63 7.76
N ILE A 89 1.62 -9.61 7.70
CA ILE A 89 2.50 -10.79 7.86
C ILE A 89 3.32 -10.70 9.15
#